data_AF-A0A959SA93-F1
#
_entry.id   AF-A0A959SA93-F1
#
_cell.length_a   1.000
_cell.length_b   1.000
_cell.length_c   1.000
_cell.angle_alpha   90.00
_cell.angle_beta   90.00
_cell.angle_gamma   90.00
#
_symmetry.space_group_name_H-M   'P 1'
#
loop_
_entity.id
_entity.type
_entity.pdbx_description
1 polymer ?
#
loop_
_entity_poly.entity_id
_entity_poly.type
_entity_poly.pdbx_seq_one_letter_code
_entity_poly.pdbx_strand_id
1 'polypeptide(L)'
;MATIAFRTSPSRWAISSLFCALAVVASAQQVDRARQLVDPFIGTGGHGHTFPGACVPNGMVQLSPDTRPDGYMDWDGCSGYHYADSVIHGFSHTHLSGTGVADLCDVLVMPMAGSGGMAFDPRLTASRFDHTTESANAGYYKVDLLPSPNSTADLGSIDAVPPIMGNGPKITAELTATARVGVHRYTFPKDRTARIVLDMRHRDKLLEWRIDQVSNTEVVGERRSSSWAHDQRLFYCIRFSHPIRGNDVMPSNLAGLVAGHDFGVLAEPLILKVGISAVSIEGARANLEAEVPHWDFDLVRKQAEEAWNAKLNKLQVKGGTEEQQRIFYTALYHSYVAPYVFNDVDGRYRGMDGQVHQAEHDVYTVFSLWDTFRALHPLMTILEPEMTNDFIRTMLLHYRDGGRLPVWELWGNETDCMIGYHSVSVIADAYLKGIRDYDADLALEAMVASAMGEDPCLEAYRTRGYISSEDCAESVSKTLEYAYDDWCIAQMAREMGRDSL
;
A
#
# COMPACT_ATOMS: atom_id res chain seq x y z
N MET A 1 4.66 34.37 2.63
CA MET A 1 4.93 33.87 1.27
C MET A 1 5.89 32.70 1.41
N ALA A 2 5.43 31.48 1.08
CA ALA A 2 6.30 30.32 1.00
C ALA A 2 6.96 30.32 -0.40
N THR A 3 8.26 30.02 -0.46
CA THR A 3 9.00 29.90 -1.73
C THR A 3 9.41 28.44 -1.89
N ILE A 4 9.07 27.83 -3.03
CA ILE A 4 9.44 26.47 -3.41
C ILE A 4 10.64 26.55 -4.35
N ALA A 5 11.70 25.79 -4.09
CA ALA A 5 12.88 25.71 -4.95
C ALA A 5 13.08 24.28 -5.47
N PHE A 6 13.20 24.12 -6.79
CA PHE A 6 13.56 22.86 -7.47
C PHE A 6 15.08 22.80 -7.68
N ARG A 7 15.68 21.61 -7.56
CA ARG A 7 17.13 21.41 -7.73
C ARG A 7 17.42 20.72 -9.07
N THR A 8 18.20 21.37 -9.94
CA THR A 8 18.90 20.72 -11.05
C THR A 8 20.40 20.60 -10.73
N SER A 9 21.03 19.52 -11.19
CA SER A 9 22.44 19.20 -10.96
C SER A 9 23.37 20.10 -11.79
N PRO A 10 24.45 20.68 -11.21
CA PRO A 10 25.52 21.27 -12.00
C PRO A 10 26.82 20.46 -11.95
N SER A 11 27.51 20.44 -13.09
CA SER A 11 28.82 19.85 -13.33
C SER A 11 29.97 20.64 -12.69
N ARG A 12 31.08 19.92 -12.47
CA ARG A 12 32.26 20.18 -11.63
C ARG A 12 33.06 21.45 -12.00
N TRP A 13 33.64 22.14 -10.99
CA TRP A 13 35.08 22.46 -10.83
C TRP A 13 35.36 22.92 -9.37
N ALA A 14 36.58 22.69 -8.90
CA ALA A 14 36.99 22.57 -7.50
C ALA A 14 37.35 23.89 -6.78
N ILE A 15 36.83 24.08 -5.55
CA ILE A 15 37.46 24.83 -4.44
C ILE A 15 37.18 24.05 -3.15
N SER A 16 38.24 23.66 -2.42
CA SER A 16 38.25 22.46 -1.59
C SER A 16 38.21 22.71 -0.07
N SER A 17 37.45 21.82 0.58
CA SER A 17 37.60 21.29 1.95
C SER A 17 36.83 21.95 3.11
N LEU A 18 36.99 23.25 3.42
CA LEU A 18 36.35 23.80 4.64
C LEU A 18 34.87 24.21 4.45
N PHE A 19 34.50 24.65 3.25
CA PHE A 19 33.10 24.95 2.90
C PHE A 19 32.28 23.68 2.59
N CYS A 20 32.92 22.61 2.13
CA CYS A 20 32.23 21.33 1.88
C CYS A 20 31.72 20.70 3.18
N ALA A 21 32.47 20.76 4.29
CA ALA A 21 32.03 20.18 5.55
C ALA A 21 30.79 20.90 6.12
N LEU A 22 30.74 22.23 6.08
CA LEU A 22 29.59 23.01 6.56
C LEU A 22 28.36 22.88 5.64
N ALA A 23 28.55 22.82 4.32
CA ALA A 23 27.46 22.60 3.37
C ALA A 23 26.87 21.18 3.45
N VAL A 24 27.71 20.16 3.69
CA VAL A 24 27.26 18.77 3.88
C VAL A 24 26.49 18.63 5.19
N VAL A 25 26.95 19.24 6.29
CA VAL A 25 26.24 19.19 7.59
C VAL A 25 24.90 19.93 7.53
N ALA A 26 24.84 21.12 6.93
CA ALA A 26 23.58 21.84 6.75
C ALA A 26 22.60 21.08 5.84
N SER A 27 23.11 20.42 4.79
CA SER A 27 22.29 19.58 3.90
C SER A 27 21.75 18.34 4.62
N ALA A 28 22.56 17.65 5.43
CA ALA A 28 22.13 16.49 6.20
C ALA A 28 21.10 16.86 7.28
N GLN A 29 21.29 17.99 7.97
CA GLN A 29 20.36 18.46 8.99
C GLN A 29 19.01 18.89 8.40
N GLN A 30 19.00 19.40 7.17
CA GLN A 30 17.77 19.74 6.45
C GLN A 30 17.06 18.49 5.90
N VAL A 31 17.83 17.46 5.51
CA VAL A 31 17.31 16.18 4.99
C VAL A 31 16.39 15.49 6.01
N ASP A 32 16.83 15.41 7.27
CA ASP A 32 16.01 14.81 8.33
C ASP A 32 14.80 15.67 8.72
N ARG A 33 14.85 17.00 8.54
CA ARG A 33 13.77 17.88 8.97
C ARG A 33 12.48 17.64 8.19
N ALA A 34 12.55 17.45 6.87
CA ALA A 34 11.39 17.18 6.03
C ALA A 34 10.64 15.92 6.50
N ARG A 35 11.39 14.83 6.74
CA ARG A 35 10.85 13.57 7.25
C ARG A 35 10.35 13.67 8.69
N GLN A 36 11.06 14.38 9.58
CA GLN A 36 10.62 14.63 10.96
C GLN A 36 9.30 15.42 11.05
N LEU A 37 8.95 16.15 9.98
CA LEU A 37 7.69 16.88 9.88
C LEU A 37 6.56 16.03 9.30
N VAL A 38 6.82 14.83 8.78
CA VAL A 38 5.74 13.92 8.36
C VAL A 38 5.02 13.40 9.58
N ASP A 39 3.69 13.43 9.54
CA ASP A 39 2.81 12.87 10.55
C ASP A 39 1.81 11.91 9.89
N PRO A 40 2.09 10.60 9.86
CA PRO A 40 1.21 9.61 9.24
C PRO A 40 -0.19 9.50 9.85
N PHE A 41 -0.46 10.13 11.00
CA PHE A 41 -1.81 10.14 11.57
C PHE A 41 -2.74 11.17 10.90
N ILE A 42 -2.20 12.18 10.20
CA ILE A 42 -3.04 13.18 9.52
C ILE A 42 -3.84 12.48 8.40
N GLY A 43 -5.17 12.46 8.54
CA GLY A 43 -6.06 11.80 7.59
C GLY A 43 -6.44 10.37 7.98
N THR A 44 -6.01 9.87 9.15
CA THR A 44 -6.40 8.55 9.68
C THR A 44 -7.72 8.58 10.47
N GLY A 45 -8.30 9.76 10.68
CA GLY A 45 -9.63 9.94 11.29
C GLY A 45 -10.48 10.89 10.47
N GLY A 46 -11.77 11.00 10.82
CA GLY A 46 -12.73 11.65 9.94
C GLY A 46 -12.83 10.85 8.65
N HIS A 47 -12.71 11.49 7.49
CA HIS A 47 -12.96 10.85 6.18
C HIS A 47 -11.74 10.91 5.25
N GLY A 48 -10.53 10.88 5.82
CA GLY A 48 -9.29 10.87 5.04
C GLY A 48 -8.88 9.47 4.57
N HIS A 49 -9.24 8.43 5.33
CA HIS A 49 -8.97 7.01 5.03
C HIS A 49 -7.50 6.71 4.70
N THR A 50 -6.56 7.36 5.38
CA THR A 50 -5.14 6.99 5.31
C THR A 50 -4.82 5.97 6.40
N PHE A 51 -3.61 5.41 6.39
CA PHE A 51 -3.14 4.48 7.42
C PHE A 51 -1.81 4.96 8.03
N PRO A 52 -1.56 4.70 9.34
CA PRO A 52 -0.34 5.17 10.01
C PRO A 52 0.84 4.21 9.89
N GLY A 53 0.63 3.02 9.29
CA GLY A 53 1.60 1.97 9.14
C GLY A 53 2.88 2.34 8.37
N ALA A 54 3.85 1.43 8.44
CA ALA A 54 5.13 1.60 7.78
C ALA A 54 5.09 1.13 6.32
N CYS A 55 5.52 2.01 5.42
CA CYS A 55 5.81 1.70 4.02
C CYS A 55 7.05 2.48 3.56
N VAL A 56 7.57 2.14 2.38
CA VAL A 56 8.54 2.97 1.63
C VAL A 56 7.81 3.66 0.48
N PRO A 57 8.37 4.73 -0.11
CA PRO A 57 7.75 5.37 -1.26
C PRO A 57 7.41 4.37 -2.36
N ASN A 58 6.14 4.35 -2.78
CA ASN A 58 5.60 3.50 -3.84
C ASN A 58 5.88 1.99 -3.61
N GLY A 59 6.03 1.56 -2.35
CA GLY A 59 6.27 0.15 -2.00
C GLY A 59 5.00 -0.70 -2.08
N MET A 60 5.15 -1.96 -2.48
CA MET A 60 4.10 -2.99 -2.51
C MET A 60 3.58 -3.34 -1.11
N VAL A 61 4.45 -3.28 -0.10
CA VAL A 61 4.08 -3.51 1.30
C VAL A 61 3.65 -2.21 1.96
N GLN A 62 2.46 -2.24 2.55
CA GLN A 62 1.95 -1.24 3.48
C GLN A 62 1.67 -1.93 4.81
N LEU A 63 2.66 -2.01 5.70
CA LEU A 63 2.54 -2.77 6.95
C LEU A 63 1.91 -1.89 8.04
N SER A 64 0.61 -2.10 8.31
CA SER A 64 -0.20 -1.21 9.17
C SER A 64 -1.06 -1.97 10.18
N PRO A 65 -1.40 -1.37 11.34
CA PRO A 65 -2.46 -1.88 12.21
C PRO A 65 -3.84 -1.82 11.56
N ASP A 66 -4.68 -2.82 11.84
CA ASP A 66 -6.09 -2.86 11.49
C ASP A 66 -6.98 -2.66 12.73
N THR A 67 -7.81 -1.62 12.74
CA THR A 67 -8.80 -1.32 13.79
C THR A 67 -10.24 -1.58 13.34
N ARG A 68 -10.48 -1.68 12.03
CA ARG A 68 -11.79 -1.96 11.43
C ARG A 68 -11.79 -3.32 10.71
N PRO A 69 -12.34 -4.37 11.33
CA PRO A 69 -12.28 -5.73 10.77
C PRO A 69 -13.25 -5.97 9.60
N ASP A 70 -14.27 -5.11 9.42
CA ASP A 70 -15.35 -5.28 8.45
C ASP A 70 -15.27 -4.24 7.31
N GLY A 71 -14.42 -4.47 6.32
CA GLY A 71 -14.17 -3.52 5.23
C GLY A 71 -15.40 -3.16 4.38
N TYR A 72 -16.28 -4.13 4.09
CA TYR A 72 -17.45 -3.90 3.21
C TYR A 72 -18.57 -3.10 3.88
N MET A 73 -18.71 -3.21 5.20
CA MET A 73 -19.81 -2.58 5.94
C MET A 73 -19.40 -1.25 6.60
N ASP A 74 -18.12 -0.90 6.54
CA ASP A 74 -17.55 0.25 7.22
C ASP A 74 -16.73 1.12 6.25
N TRP A 75 -17.40 2.14 5.70
CA TRP A 75 -16.79 3.07 4.76
C TRP A 75 -15.60 3.82 5.37
N ASP A 76 -15.64 4.14 6.67
CA ASP A 76 -14.51 4.79 7.35
C ASP A 76 -13.33 3.82 7.57
N GLY A 77 -13.52 2.52 7.33
CA GLY A 77 -12.53 1.45 7.43
C GLY A 77 -11.80 1.11 6.13
N CYS A 78 -11.86 1.95 5.09
CA CYS A 78 -11.26 1.66 3.77
C CYS A 78 -9.74 1.38 3.82
N SER A 79 -9.01 2.00 4.74
CA SER A 79 -7.57 1.77 4.96
C SER A 79 -7.24 0.79 6.09
N GLY A 80 -8.23 0.12 6.65
CA GLY A 80 -8.05 -0.79 7.80
C GLY A 80 -7.95 -0.10 9.16
N TYR A 81 -7.58 1.19 9.20
CA TYR A 81 -7.34 1.95 10.44
C TYR A 81 -8.23 3.20 10.55
N HIS A 82 -8.77 3.45 11.75
CA HIS A 82 -9.44 4.70 12.07
C HIS A 82 -9.02 5.24 13.45
N TYR A 83 -8.56 6.50 13.50
CA TYR A 83 -7.95 7.13 14.70
C TYR A 83 -8.87 7.23 15.92
N ALA A 84 -10.19 7.18 15.75
CA ALA A 84 -11.10 7.20 16.90
C ALA A 84 -11.18 5.85 17.64
N ASP A 85 -10.58 4.80 17.10
CA ASP A 85 -10.70 3.46 17.64
C ASP A 85 -9.69 3.21 18.77
N SER A 86 -9.97 2.20 19.59
CA SER A 86 -9.13 1.81 20.73
C SER A 86 -8.79 0.32 20.75
N VAL A 87 -9.07 -0.38 19.65
CA VAL A 87 -8.83 -1.81 19.48
C VAL A 87 -8.09 -2.06 18.16
N ILE A 88 -7.02 -2.85 18.23
CA ILE A 88 -6.27 -3.36 17.07
C ILE A 88 -6.55 -4.86 16.94
N HIS A 89 -6.94 -5.30 15.76
CA HIS A 89 -7.21 -6.70 15.42
C HIS A 89 -5.96 -7.44 14.93
N GLY A 90 -4.95 -6.72 14.44
CA GLY A 90 -3.67 -7.24 14.02
C GLY A 90 -2.94 -6.24 13.13
N PHE A 91 -1.93 -6.74 12.42
CA PHE A 91 -1.15 -5.96 11.46
C PHE A 91 -1.12 -6.71 10.13
N SER A 92 -1.70 -6.13 9.08
CA SER A 92 -1.70 -6.69 7.73
C SER A 92 -0.72 -5.95 6.81
N HIS A 93 -0.49 -6.49 5.62
CA HIS A 93 0.69 -6.14 4.80
C HIS A 93 0.37 -5.31 3.54
N THR A 94 -0.90 -5.09 3.26
CA THR A 94 -1.40 -4.41 2.06
C THR A 94 -2.55 -3.48 2.44
N HIS A 95 -2.55 -2.24 1.96
CA HIS A 95 -3.56 -1.24 2.31
C HIS A 95 -3.79 -0.25 1.18
N LEU A 96 -5.00 0.27 1.10
CA LEU A 96 -5.35 1.40 0.24
C LEU A 96 -5.32 2.70 1.06
N SER A 97 -4.76 3.77 0.49
CA SER A 97 -4.68 5.08 1.12
C SER A 97 -5.62 6.07 0.46
N GLY A 98 -6.65 6.49 1.19
CA GLY A 98 -7.57 7.56 0.78
C GLY A 98 -8.70 7.12 -0.14
N THR A 99 -8.96 5.82 -0.26
CA THR A 99 -10.03 5.29 -1.12
C THR A 99 -11.41 5.37 -0.44
N GLY A 100 -12.46 5.39 -1.25
CA GLY A 100 -13.86 5.32 -0.81
C GLY A 100 -14.46 3.90 -0.86
N VAL A 101 -13.65 2.90 -1.19
CA VAL A 101 -14.01 1.48 -1.21
C VAL A 101 -12.87 0.69 -0.56
N ALA A 102 -13.25 -0.26 0.30
CA ALA A 102 -12.34 -1.13 1.04
C ALA A 102 -11.90 -2.35 0.20
N ASP A 103 -10.60 -2.63 0.21
CA ASP A 103 -9.99 -3.88 -0.27
C ASP A 103 -8.57 -4.00 0.32
N LEU A 104 -7.91 -5.14 0.13
CA LEU A 104 -6.61 -5.50 0.70
C LEU A 104 -6.69 -5.86 2.21
N CYS A 105 -5.75 -5.43 3.05
CA CYS A 105 -5.53 -5.92 4.42
C CYS A 105 -5.18 -7.41 4.47
N ASP A 106 -4.26 -7.83 3.59
CA ASP A 106 -3.84 -9.23 3.46
C ASP A 106 -2.81 -9.64 4.51
N VAL A 107 -2.83 -10.93 4.85
CA VAL A 107 -1.87 -11.58 5.75
C VAL A 107 -1.84 -10.87 7.11
N LEU A 108 -2.94 -11.02 7.86
CA LEU A 108 -3.05 -10.46 9.21
C LEU A 108 -2.14 -11.24 10.18
N VAL A 109 -1.20 -10.52 10.81
CA VAL A 109 -0.32 -11.02 11.86
C VAL A 109 -0.69 -10.38 13.19
N MET A 110 -0.90 -11.20 14.22
CA MET A 110 -1.20 -10.70 15.56
C MET A 110 -0.32 -11.34 16.64
N PRO A 111 0.52 -10.56 17.37
CA PRO A 111 1.29 -11.09 18.49
C PRO A 111 0.41 -11.25 19.73
N MET A 112 0.54 -12.39 20.42
CA MET A 112 -0.17 -12.67 21.67
C MET A 112 0.77 -13.23 22.74
N ALA A 113 0.46 -12.97 24.01
CA ALA A 113 1.26 -13.41 25.15
C ALA A 113 0.37 -14.13 26.17
N GLY A 114 0.73 -15.37 26.55
CA GLY A 114 -0.08 -16.11 27.52
C GLY A 114 0.33 -17.56 27.74
N SER A 115 -0.05 -18.12 28.89
CA SER A 115 0.15 -19.53 29.24
C SER A 115 -1.20 -20.26 29.19
N GLY A 116 -1.45 -21.05 28.13
CA GLY A 116 -2.70 -21.80 27.94
C GLY A 116 -3.11 -21.89 26.47
N GLY A 117 -4.16 -22.62 26.09
CA GLY A 117 -4.67 -22.61 24.71
C GLY A 117 -5.22 -21.22 24.31
N MET A 118 -5.24 -20.91 23.02
CA MET A 118 -5.79 -19.64 22.50
C MET A 118 -7.26 -19.79 22.10
N ALA A 119 -8.03 -18.70 22.21
CA ALA A 119 -9.27 -18.57 21.47
C ALA A 119 -8.96 -17.96 20.09
N PHE A 120 -9.67 -18.43 19.07
CA PHE A 120 -9.50 -18.02 17.67
C PHE A 120 -10.69 -17.19 17.16
N ASP A 121 -11.39 -16.56 18.10
CA ASP A 121 -12.42 -15.55 17.83
C ASP A 121 -11.73 -14.20 17.59
N PRO A 122 -11.96 -13.53 16.45
CA PRO A 122 -11.36 -12.22 16.13
C PRO A 122 -11.58 -11.13 17.19
N ARG A 123 -12.65 -11.25 18.00
CA ARG A 123 -12.93 -10.32 19.12
C ARG A 123 -12.01 -10.54 20.31
N LEU A 124 -11.40 -11.73 20.38
CA LEU A 124 -10.60 -12.21 21.49
C LEU A 124 -9.11 -12.23 21.13
N THR A 125 -8.80 -12.36 19.84
CA THR A 125 -7.45 -12.15 19.28
C THR A 125 -7.16 -10.68 18.98
N ALA A 126 -7.87 -9.75 19.60
CA ALA A 126 -7.67 -8.31 19.47
C ALA A 126 -7.06 -7.70 20.74
N SER A 127 -6.43 -6.53 20.61
CA SER A 127 -5.81 -5.79 21.70
C SER A 127 -6.42 -4.43 21.87
N ARG A 128 -6.54 -3.97 23.12
CA ARG A 128 -6.66 -2.52 23.36
C ARG A 128 -5.34 -1.82 23.04
N PHE A 129 -5.41 -0.56 22.66
CA PHE A 129 -4.27 0.34 22.57
C PHE A 129 -4.67 1.76 22.95
N ASP A 130 -3.68 2.64 23.08
CA ASP A 130 -3.88 4.06 23.37
C ASP A 130 -2.84 4.90 22.61
N HIS A 131 -3.29 5.99 21.99
CA HIS A 131 -2.43 6.88 21.17
C HIS A 131 -1.27 7.49 21.95
N THR A 132 -1.30 7.55 23.28
CA THR A 132 -0.17 7.99 24.11
C THR A 132 1.03 7.04 24.05
N THR A 133 0.81 5.79 23.63
CA THR A 133 1.85 4.77 23.42
C THR A 133 2.06 4.44 21.94
N GLU A 134 1.34 5.13 21.07
CA GLU A 134 1.39 4.97 19.63
C GLU A 134 2.26 6.07 19.01
N SER A 135 3.07 5.72 18.02
CA SER A 135 3.89 6.68 17.30
C SER A 135 4.17 6.20 15.88
N ALA A 136 4.16 7.12 14.93
CA ALA A 136 4.44 6.85 13.53
C ALA A 136 5.36 7.93 12.94
N ASN A 137 6.17 7.56 11.95
CA ASN A 137 6.88 8.46 11.05
C ASN A 137 7.08 7.76 9.70
N ALA A 138 7.57 8.48 8.70
CA ALA A 138 7.74 7.92 7.36
C ALA A 138 8.72 6.71 7.37
N GLY A 139 8.18 5.51 7.20
CA GLY A 139 8.92 4.23 7.23
C GLY A 139 8.88 3.47 8.55
N TYR A 140 8.14 3.94 9.57
CA TYR A 140 8.10 3.30 10.88
C TYR A 140 6.79 3.53 11.65
N TYR A 141 6.29 2.48 12.28
CA TYR A 141 5.16 2.52 13.20
C TYR A 141 5.48 1.78 14.50
N LYS A 142 4.93 2.23 15.63
CA LYS A 142 5.03 1.56 16.92
C LYS A 142 3.78 1.77 17.76
N VAL A 143 3.38 0.72 18.47
CA VAL A 143 2.29 0.76 19.47
C VAL A 143 2.55 -0.21 20.62
N ASP A 144 2.04 0.13 21.80
CA ASP A 144 1.90 -0.85 22.88
C ASP A 144 0.50 -1.49 22.82
N LEU A 145 0.49 -2.80 22.62
CA LEU A 145 -0.71 -3.63 22.71
C LEU A 145 -1.00 -3.91 24.19
N LEU A 146 -2.09 -3.33 24.68
CA LEU A 146 -2.50 -3.39 26.08
C LEU A 146 -3.39 -4.59 26.38
N PRO A 147 -3.44 -5.04 27.64
CA PRO A 147 -4.31 -6.13 28.05
C PRO A 147 -5.77 -5.90 27.63
N SER A 148 -6.38 -6.87 26.96
CA SER A 148 -7.82 -6.84 26.68
C SER A 148 -8.60 -7.37 27.91
N PRO A 149 -9.79 -6.82 28.24
CA PRO A 149 -10.53 -7.19 29.44
C PRO A 149 -10.91 -8.68 29.45
N ASN A 150 -10.75 -9.31 30.62
CA ASN A 150 -10.94 -10.75 30.85
C ASN A 150 -12.41 -11.23 30.82
N SER A 151 -13.36 -10.46 30.27
CA SER A 151 -14.79 -10.72 30.42
C SER A 151 -15.60 -10.28 29.21
N THR A 152 -16.47 -11.17 28.75
CA THR A 152 -17.54 -10.91 27.77
C THR A 152 -18.67 -10.03 28.33
N ALA A 153 -18.65 -9.70 29.63
CA ALA A 153 -19.67 -8.84 30.27
C ALA A 153 -19.70 -7.42 29.71
N ASP A 154 -18.60 -6.94 29.11
CA ASP A 154 -18.53 -5.66 28.42
C ASP A 154 -18.91 -5.76 26.92
N LEU A 155 -19.20 -6.96 26.40
CA LEU A 155 -19.38 -7.22 24.97
C LEU A 155 -20.80 -7.70 24.57
N GLY A 156 -21.77 -7.65 25.49
CA GLY A 156 -23.13 -8.13 25.22
C GLY A 156 -23.23 -9.67 25.17
N SER A 157 -24.39 -10.19 25.58
CA SER A 157 -24.61 -11.61 25.87
C SER A 157 -24.28 -12.57 24.72
N ILE A 158 -23.24 -13.40 24.89
CA ILE A 158 -23.11 -14.72 24.26
C ILE A 158 -22.62 -15.71 25.32
N ASP A 159 -23.25 -16.88 25.33
CA ASP A 159 -23.13 -17.93 26.33
C ASP A 159 -21.68 -18.36 26.62
N ALA A 160 -21.44 -18.57 27.92
CA ALA A 160 -20.30 -19.23 28.58
C ALA A 160 -19.17 -19.72 27.65
N VAL A 161 -18.22 -18.83 27.38
CA VAL A 161 -16.88 -19.20 26.89
C VAL A 161 -15.93 -19.20 28.10
N PRO A 162 -15.05 -20.20 28.30
CA PRO A 162 -14.06 -20.21 29.38
C PRO A 162 -13.21 -18.93 29.36
N PRO A 163 -12.53 -18.52 30.46
CA PRO A 163 -11.82 -17.23 30.52
C PRO A 163 -10.86 -17.10 29.33
N ILE A 164 -11.25 -16.29 28.35
CA ILE A 164 -10.51 -16.13 27.11
C ILE A 164 -9.41 -15.10 27.32
N MET A 165 -8.23 -15.44 26.82
CA MET A 165 -7.09 -14.53 26.72
C MET A 165 -7.47 -13.38 25.78
N GLY A 166 -7.69 -12.18 26.33
CA GLY A 166 -7.25 -10.98 25.63
C GLY A 166 -5.74 -11.06 25.38
N ASN A 167 -5.18 -10.22 24.50
CA ASN A 167 -3.73 -9.98 24.50
C ASN A 167 -3.27 -9.85 25.95
N GLY A 168 -2.41 -10.74 26.45
CA GLY A 168 -2.17 -10.91 27.88
C GLY A 168 -1.53 -9.67 28.54
N PRO A 169 -0.28 -9.73 29.05
CA PRO A 169 0.40 -8.50 29.45
C PRO A 169 0.81 -7.68 28.22
N LYS A 170 1.20 -6.42 28.44
CA LYS A 170 1.65 -5.50 27.39
C LYS A 170 2.65 -6.15 26.42
N ILE A 171 2.42 -6.02 25.12
CA ILE A 171 3.38 -6.35 24.05
C ILE A 171 3.70 -5.05 23.29
N THR A 172 4.97 -4.74 23.06
CA THR A 172 5.34 -3.62 22.18
C THR A 172 5.52 -4.15 20.77
N ALA A 173 4.80 -3.56 19.81
CA ALA A 173 4.90 -3.84 18.39
C ALA A 173 5.60 -2.68 17.67
N GLU A 174 6.59 -2.99 16.86
CA GLU A 174 7.31 -2.05 16.02
C GLU A 174 7.35 -2.60 14.58
N LEU A 175 7.07 -1.74 13.61
CA LEU A 175 6.91 -2.11 12.20
C LEU A 175 7.79 -1.23 11.33
N THR A 176 8.42 -1.83 10.33
CA THR A 176 9.09 -1.14 9.22
C THR A 176 8.94 -1.97 7.94
N ALA A 177 9.32 -1.43 6.79
CA ALA A 177 9.14 -2.11 5.51
C ALA A 177 10.26 -1.77 4.52
N THR A 178 10.39 -2.65 3.54
CA THR A 178 11.07 -2.42 2.26
C THR A 178 10.01 -2.36 1.16
N ALA A 179 10.40 -2.42 -0.12
CA ALA A 179 9.42 -2.36 -1.20
C ALA A 179 8.46 -3.55 -1.18
N ARG A 180 8.96 -4.75 -0.86
CA ARG A 180 8.21 -6.01 -0.95
C ARG A 180 8.23 -6.86 0.33
N VAL A 181 8.84 -6.35 1.40
CA VAL A 181 8.99 -7.07 2.67
C VAL A 181 8.56 -6.21 3.86
N GLY A 182 7.60 -6.70 4.64
CA GLY A 182 7.26 -6.16 5.96
C GLY A 182 8.16 -6.76 7.05
N VAL A 183 8.59 -5.95 8.01
CA VAL A 183 9.45 -6.39 9.12
C VAL A 183 8.87 -5.93 10.44
N HIS A 184 8.67 -6.89 11.34
CA HIS A 184 8.07 -6.71 12.65
C HIS A 184 9.12 -6.95 13.72
N ARG A 185 9.08 -6.16 14.79
CA ARG A 185 9.77 -6.43 16.06
C ARG A 185 8.75 -6.43 17.19
N TYR A 186 8.62 -7.57 17.85
CA TYR A 186 7.71 -7.76 18.98
C TYR A 186 8.50 -7.97 20.27
N THR A 187 8.28 -7.09 21.25
CA THR A 187 8.83 -7.23 22.59
C THR A 187 7.77 -7.81 23.53
N PHE A 188 7.95 -9.07 23.90
CA PHE A 188 7.04 -9.80 24.78
C PHE A 188 7.41 -9.66 26.27
N PRO A 189 6.44 -9.87 27.17
CA PRO A 189 6.71 -10.04 28.60
C PRO A 189 7.64 -11.22 28.88
N LYS A 190 8.63 -11.03 29.76
CA LYS A 190 9.68 -12.03 30.05
C LYS A 190 9.19 -13.24 30.87
N ASP A 191 7.95 -13.23 31.33
CA ASP A 191 7.32 -14.27 32.15
C ASP A 191 6.12 -14.92 31.45
N ARG A 192 5.95 -14.68 30.14
CA ARG A 192 4.89 -15.26 29.32
C ARG A 192 5.44 -15.84 28.03
N THR A 193 4.73 -16.82 27.52
CA THR A 193 5.01 -17.41 26.21
C THR A 193 4.61 -16.44 25.11
N ALA A 194 5.48 -16.26 24.13
CA ALA A 194 5.27 -15.48 22.93
C ALA A 194 4.57 -16.32 21.85
N ARG A 195 3.57 -15.73 21.20
CA ARG A 195 2.82 -16.36 20.10
C ARG A 195 2.57 -15.40 18.97
N ILE A 196 2.49 -15.95 17.77
CA ILE A 196 2.05 -15.25 16.56
C ILE A 196 0.82 -15.95 16.01
N VAL A 197 -0.24 -15.17 15.77
CA VAL A 197 -1.44 -15.61 15.05
C VAL A 197 -1.35 -15.14 13.61
N LEU A 198 -1.66 -16.04 12.68
CA LEU A 198 -1.96 -15.72 11.29
C LEU A 198 -3.45 -15.96 11.06
N ASP A 199 -4.17 -14.97 10.54
CA ASP A 199 -5.60 -15.10 10.22
C ASP A 199 -5.87 -14.74 8.76
N MET A 200 -6.17 -15.76 7.94
CA MET A 200 -6.45 -15.56 6.50
C MET A 200 -7.88 -15.09 6.24
N ARG A 201 -8.77 -15.15 7.24
CA ARG A 201 -10.19 -14.77 7.10
C ARG A 201 -10.41 -13.27 7.17
N HIS A 202 -9.39 -12.52 7.56
CA HIS A 202 -9.53 -11.09 7.82
C HIS A 202 -10.11 -10.38 6.59
N ARG A 203 -11.20 -9.64 6.83
CA ARG A 203 -11.84 -8.65 5.95
C ARG A 203 -12.56 -9.21 4.72
N ASP A 204 -11.86 -9.55 3.65
CA ASP A 204 -12.49 -9.86 2.36
C ASP A 204 -12.98 -11.30 2.26
N LYS A 205 -13.87 -11.54 1.30
CA LYS A 205 -14.35 -12.88 1.00
C LYS A 205 -13.21 -13.74 0.47
N LEU A 206 -12.80 -14.70 1.28
CA LEU A 206 -11.75 -15.65 0.95
C LEU A 206 -12.23 -16.67 -0.11
N LEU A 207 -11.43 -16.85 -1.16
CA LEU A 207 -11.65 -17.81 -2.25
C LEU A 207 -10.72 -19.02 -2.11
N GLU A 208 -9.44 -18.79 -1.88
CA GLU A 208 -8.41 -19.83 -1.68
C GLU A 208 -7.43 -19.37 -0.60
N TRP A 209 -6.86 -20.32 0.13
CA TRP A 209 -5.91 -20.03 1.20
C TRP A 209 -5.01 -21.22 1.47
N ARG A 210 -3.81 -20.93 1.95
CA ARG A 210 -2.84 -21.92 2.38
C ARG A 210 -1.97 -21.36 3.49
N ILE A 211 -1.65 -22.18 4.50
CA ILE A 211 -0.67 -21.89 5.55
C ILE A 211 0.16 -23.15 5.74
N ASP A 212 1.40 -23.13 5.27
CA ASP A 212 2.32 -24.26 5.33
C ASP A 212 3.55 -23.89 6.16
N GLN A 213 3.71 -24.55 7.30
CA GLN A 213 4.97 -24.51 8.04
C GLN A 213 6.00 -25.42 7.38
N VAL A 214 6.93 -24.84 6.63
CA VAL A 214 7.97 -25.58 5.89
C VAL A 214 9.23 -25.85 6.72
N SER A 215 9.43 -25.10 7.81
CA SER A 215 10.47 -25.37 8.81
C SER A 215 10.07 -24.82 10.19
N ASN A 216 10.91 -24.99 11.20
CA ASN A 216 10.69 -24.34 12.50
C ASN A 216 10.91 -22.82 12.46
N THR A 217 11.37 -22.22 11.36
CA THR A 217 11.57 -20.76 11.26
C THR A 217 10.93 -20.16 10.02
N GLU A 218 10.16 -20.92 9.24
CA GLU A 218 9.57 -20.46 7.98
C GLU A 218 8.16 -21.03 7.78
N VAL A 219 7.24 -20.12 7.45
CA VAL A 219 5.85 -20.40 7.08
C VAL A 219 5.59 -19.73 5.73
N VAL A 220 4.93 -20.43 4.81
CA VAL A 220 4.57 -19.91 3.49
C VAL A 220 3.10 -20.14 3.20
N GLY A 221 2.56 -19.43 2.23
CA GLY A 221 1.19 -19.65 1.84
C GLY A 221 0.69 -18.74 0.75
N GLU A 222 -0.62 -18.80 0.57
CA GLU A 222 -1.37 -17.97 -0.37
C GLU A 222 -2.67 -17.50 0.28
N ARG A 223 -3.14 -16.32 -0.15
CA ARG A 223 -4.47 -15.78 0.10
C ARG A 223 -5.01 -15.32 -1.25
N ARG A 224 -6.17 -15.84 -1.64
CA ARG A 224 -6.94 -15.37 -2.80
C ARG A 224 -8.29 -14.87 -2.31
N SER A 225 -8.64 -13.64 -2.64
CA SER A 225 -9.82 -12.94 -2.13
C SER A 225 -10.65 -12.33 -3.26
N SER A 226 -11.88 -11.97 -2.94
CA SER A 226 -12.80 -11.27 -3.82
C SER A 226 -13.49 -10.15 -3.04
N SER A 227 -13.23 -8.91 -3.44
CA SER A 227 -13.93 -7.71 -2.96
C SER A 227 -14.09 -6.74 -4.13
N TRP A 228 -13.44 -5.58 -4.10
CA TRP A 228 -13.39 -4.61 -5.19
C TRP A 228 -12.54 -5.14 -6.35
N ALA A 229 -11.35 -5.69 -6.04
CA ALA A 229 -10.65 -6.63 -6.89
C ALA A 229 -11.31 -8.00 -6.79
N HIS A 230 -11.88 -8.47 -7.88
CA HIS A 230 -12.69 -9.69 -7.88
C HIS A 230 -11.87 -10.98 -7.82
N ASP A 231 -10.62 -10.95 -8.29
CA ASP A 231 -9.66 -12.05 -8.23
C ASP A 231 -8.29 -11.56 -7.72
N GLN A 232 -8.25 -11.14 -6.46
CA GLN A 232 -7.01 -10.71 -5.83
C GLN A 232 -6.19 -11.93 -5.39
N ARG A 233 -4.93 -12.02 -5.83
CA ARG A 233 -4.03 -13.13 -5.48
C ARG A 233 -2.77 -12.62 -4.79
N LEU A 234 -2.48 -13.17 -3.62
CA LEU A 234 -1.28 -12.85 -2.86
C LEU A 234 -0.63 -14.12 -2.31
N PHE A 235 0.69 -14.20 -2.48
CA PHE A 235 1.54 -15.24 -1.94
C PHE A 235 2.49 -14.62 -0.92
N TYR A 236 2.83 -15.37 0.12
CA TYR A 236 3.67 -14.86 1.19
C TYR A 236 4.71 -15.88 1.67
N CYS A 237 5.82 -15.35 2.16
CA CYS A 237 6.86 -16.09 2.86
C CYS A 237 7.22 -15.36 4.15
N ILE A 238 7.00 -16.03 5.28
CA ILE A 238 7.24 -15.51 6.63
C ILE A 238 8.45 -16.22 7.23
N ARG A 239 9.44 -15.47 7.72
CA ARG A 239 10.58 -16.00 8.48
C ARG A 239 10.62 -15.42 9.89
N PHE A 240 10.93 -16.27 10.85
CA PHE A 240 11.04 -15.92 12.27
C PHE A 240 12.49 -15.99 12.76
N SER A 241 12.90 -15.02 13.57
CA SER A 241 14.24 -15.00 14.21
C SER A 241 14.44 -16.09 15.25
N HIS A 242 13.36 -16.66 15.77
CA HIS A 242 13.35 -17.73 16.75
C HIS A 242 12.57 -18.94 16.22
N PRO A 243 12.95 -20.17 16.59
CA PRO A 243 12.24 -21.35 16.14
C PRO A 243 10.87 -21.48 16.82
N ILE A 244 9.84 -21.79 16.01
CA ILE A 244 8.54 -22.30 16.41
C ILE A 244 8.77 -23.59 17.20
N ARG A 245 8.29 -23.61 18.44
CA ARG A 245 8.40 -24.74 19.38
C ARG A 245 7.17 -25.64 19.35
N GLY A 246 6.03 -25.09 18.93
CA GLY A 246 4.77 -25.80 18.81
C GLY A 246 3.74 -24.97 18.06
N ASN A 247 2.65 -25.62 17.69
CA ASN A 247 1.49 -24.98 17.10
C ASN A 247 0.28 -25.22 17.99
N ASP A 248 -0.58 -24.22 18.08
CA ASP A 248 -1.86 -24.40 18.76
C ASP A 248 -2.78 -25.35 17.96
N VAL A 249 -3.64 -26.07 18.67
CA VAL A 249 -4.64 -26.94 18.04
C VAL A 249 -5.85 -26.10 17.65
N MET A 250 -6.09 -25.97 16.34
CA MET A 250 -7.26 -25.25 15.83
C MET A 250 -8.55 -26.08 15.98
N PRO A 251 -9.70 -25.44 16.29
CA PRO A 251 -11.01 -26.02 16.04
C PRO A 251 -11.12 -26.50 14.59
N SER A 252 -11.88 -27.57 14.32
CA SER A 252 -11.96 -28.15 12.98
C SER A 252 -12.49 -27.19 11.91
N ASN A 253 -13.33 -26.23 12.29
CA ASN A 253 -13.86 -25.19 11.40
C ASN A 253 -12.86 -24.06 11.10
N LEU A 254 -11.71 -24.01 11.79
CA LEU A 254 -10.66 -23.00 11.62
C LEU A 254 -9.32 -23.60 11.17
N ALA A 255 -9.23 -24.93 11.12
CA ALA A 255 -8.04 -25.63 10.69
C ALA A 255 -7.65 -25.21 9.25
N GLY A 256 -6.42 -24.72 9.10
CA GLY A 256 -5.88 -24.21 7.82
C GLY A 256 -6.25 -22.76 7.49
N LEU A 257 -7.23 -22.17 8.16
CA LEU A 257 -7.63 -20.75 8.00
C LEU A 257 -6.88 -19.82 8.97
N VAL A 258 -6.58 -20.34 10.15
CA VAL A 258 -5.89 -19.65 11.23
C VAL A 258 -4.74 -20.52 11.70
N ALA A 259 -3.60 -19.91 12.05
CA ALA A 259 -2.48 -20.60 12.65
C ALA A 259 -1.99 -19.84 13.89
N GLY A 260 -1.76 -20.57 14.99
CA GLY A 260 -1.10 -20.04 16.19
C GLY A 260 0.25 -20.72 16.37
N HIS A 261 1.33 -19.94 16.28
CA HIS A 261 2.71 -20.41 16.42
C HIS A 261 3.28 -20.01 17.77
N ASP A 262 3.78 -20.98 18.53
CA ASP A 262 4.33 -20.82 19.88
C ASP A 262 5.87 -20.77 19.86
N PHE A 263 6.44 -19.75 20.48
CA PHE A 263 7.90 -19.53 20.56
C PHE A 263 8.47 -19.73 21.98
N GLY A 264 7.63 -20.10 22.94
CA GLY A 264 7.96 -20.14 24.36
C GLY A 264 8.23 -18.77 24.96
N VAL A 265 8.83 -18.74 26.15
CA VAL A 265 9.28 -17.50 26.80
C VAL A 265 10.54 -16.99 26.10
N LEU A 266 10.53 -15.72 25.71
CA LEU A 266 11.63 -15.06 25.00
C LEU A 266 12.33 -14.03 25.89
N ALA A 267 13.67 -14.02 25.85
CA ALA A 267 14.49 -13.03 26.53
C ALA A 267 14.71 -11.77 25.66
N GLU A 268 14.80 -11.98 24.35
CA GLU A 268 15.02 -10.96 23.32
C GLU A 268 13.75 -10.77 22.48
N PRO A 269 13.60 -9.61 21.80
CA PRO A 269 12.48 -9.39 20.88
C PRO A 269 12.42 -10.45 19.76
N LEU A 270 11.20 -10.81 19.36
CA LEU A 270 10.96 -11.63 18.18
C LEU A 270 10.93 -10.72 16.94
N ILE A 271 11.87 -10.94 16.02
CA ILE A 271 11.81 -10.37 14.67
C ILE A 271 11.09 -11.35 13.74
N LEU A 272 10.15 -10.84 12.96
CA LEU A 272 9.44 -11.54 11.88
C LEU A 272 9.56 -10.73 10.58
N LYS A 273 9.84 -11.41 9.47
CA LYS A 273 9.93 -10.83 8.12
C LYS A 273 8.90 -11.49 7.22
N VAL A 274 8.15 -10.71 6.44
CA VAL A 274 7.10 -11.18 5.55
C VAL A 274 7.34 -10.62 4.16
N GLY A 275 7.81 -11.46 3.24
CA GLY A 275 7.85 -11.14 1.82
C GLY A 275 6.50 -11.46 1.19
N ILE A 276 6.03 -10.60 0.29
CA ILE A 276 4.79 -10.81 -0.48
C ILE A 276 5.06 -10.81 -1.99
N SER A 277 4.15 -11.41 -2.76
CA SER A 277 4.18 -11.47 -4.23
C SER A 277 2.77 -11.68 -4.78
N ALA A 278 2.45 -11.09 -5.94
CA ALA A 278 1.23 -11.40 -6.70
C ALA A 278 1.39 -12.63 -7.63
N VAL A 279 2.60 -13.21 -7.68
CA VAL A 279 2.98 -14.25 -8.65
C VAL A 279 3.06 -15.62 -8.01
N SER A 280 3.87 -15.78 -6.95
CA SER A 280 4.17 -17.10 -6.37
C SER A 280 4.81 -17.04 -4.97
N ILE A 281 4.80 -18.16 -4.24
CA ILE A 281 5.53 -18.32 -2.98
C ILE A 281 7.04 -18.14 -3.19
N GLU A 282 7.57 -18.66 -4.30
CA GLU A 282 8.99 -18.52 -4.65
C GLU A 282 9.36 -17.06 -4.90
N GLY A 283 8.48 -16.30 -5.55
CA GLY A 283 8.63 -14.85 -5.73
C GLY A 283 8.66 -14.12 -4.38
N ALA A 284 7.69 -14.40 -3.51
CA ALA A 284 7.65 -13.83 -2.16
C ALA A 284 8.92 -14.14 -1.33
N ARG A 285 9.45 -15.36 -1.45
CA ARG A 285 10.72 -15.76 -0.81
C ARG A 285 11.93 -15.04 -1.41
N ALA A 286 12.00 -14.91 -2.75
CA ALA A 286 13.07 -14.20 -3.43
C ALA A 286 13.09 -12.70 -3.07
N ASN A 287 11.90 -12.07 -3.00
CA ASN A 287 11.75 -10.69 -2.54
C ASN A 287 12.32 -10.51 -1.13
N LEU A 288 11.96 -11.42 -0.20
CA LEU A 288 12.49 -11.42 1.18
C LEU A 288 14.01 -11.54 1.22
N GLU A 289 14.57 -12.48 0.46
CA GLU A 289 16.02 -12.75 0.43
C GLU A 289 16.83 -11.62 -0.18
N ALA A 290 16.31 -10.98 -1.23
CA ALA A 290 16.97 -9.88 -1.90
C ALA A 290 16.95 -8.59 -1.05
N GLU A 291 15.81 -8.26 -0.44
CA GLU A 291 15.63 -6.97 0.25
C GLU A 291 16.03 -7.04 1.73
N VAL A 292 15.83 -8.17 2.42
CA VAL A 292 16.11 -8.31 3.87
C VAL A 292 16.78 -9.66 4.22
N PRO A 293 18.04 -9.90 3.83
CA PRO A 293 18.75 -11.15 4.14
C PRO A 293 19.16 -11.29 5.63
N HIS A 294 19.14 -10.20 6.41
CA HIS A 294 19.56 -10.16 7.81
C HIS A 294 18.37 -10.09 8.80
N TRP A 295 18.66 -9.92 10.09
CA TRP A 295 17.68 -9.76 11.17
C TRP A 295 17.73 -8.39 11.86
N ASP A 296 18.60 -7.49 11.41
CA ASP A 296 18.74 -6.14 11.95
C ASP A 296 17.55 -5.25 11.56
N PHE A 297 16.58 -5.11 12.48
CA PHE A 297 15.39 -4.28 12.31
C PHE A 297 15.73 -2.80 12.15
N ASP A 298 16.67 -2.29 12.94
CA ASP A 298 16.99 -0.86 12.96
C ASP A 298 17.72 -0.46 11.66
N LEU A 299 18.47 -1.38 11.04
CA LEU A 299 19.02 -1.19 9.70
C LEU A 299 17.91 -1.06 8.63
N VAL A 300 16.90 -1.95 8.62
CA VAL A 300 15.78 -1.85 7.65
C VAL A 300 15.01 -0.55 7.86
N ARG A 301 14.73 -0.19 9.12
CA ARG A 301 14.11 1.08 9.46
C ARG A 301 14.90 2.26 8.91
N LYS A 302 16.22 2.26 9.11
CA LYS A 302 17.08 3.34 8.61
C LYS A 302 17.04 3.42 7.08
N GLN A 303 17.02 2.29 6.37
CA GLN A 303 16.88 2.26 4.92
C GLN A 303 15.53 2.83 4.45
N ALA A 304 14.44 2.52 5.16
CA ALA A 304 13.14 3.12 4.89
C ALA A 304 13.14 4.64 5.11
N GLU A 305 13.75 5.10 6.20
CA GLU A 305 13.93 6.53 6.48
C GLU A 305 14.77 7.23 5.39
N GLU A 306 15.83 6.57 4.89
CA GLU A 306 16.68 7.06 3.80
C GLU A 306 15.91 7.13 2.46
N ALA A 307 15.05 6.16 2.16
CA ALA A 307 14.19 6.16 0.97
C ALA A 307 13.19 7.33 1.01
N TRP A 308 12.55 7.57 2.16
CA TRP A 308 11.66 8.72 2.35
C TRP A 308 12.40 10.04 2.26
N ASN A 309 13.57 10.14 2.88
CA ASN A 309 14.44 11.29 2.77
C ASN A 309 14.76 11.61 1.30
N ALA A 310 15.01 10.61 0.46
CA ALA A 310 15.29 10.81 -0.97
C ALA A 310 14.10 11.46 -1.73
N LYS A 311 12.85 11.07 -1.43
CA LYS A 311 11.66 11.65 -2.06
C LYS A 311 11.28 13.01 -1.49
N LEU A 312 11.20 13.13 -0.16
CA LEU A 312 10.74 14.34 0.51
C LEU A 312 11.68 15.53 0.27
N ASN A 313 12.98 15.28 0.10
CA ASN A 313 13.95 16.34 -0.16
C ASN A 313 13.99 16.84 -1.62
N LYS A 314 13.16 16.28 -2.51
CA LYS A 314 12.95 16.87 -3.84
C LYS A 314 12.34 18.26 -3.76
N LEU A 315 11.60 18.56 -2.69
CA LEU A 315 11.02 19.87 -2.41
C LEU A 315 11.51 20.39 -1.06
N GLN A 316 12.14 21.56 -1.06
CA GLN A 316 12.53 22.25 0.17
C GLN A 316 11.72 23.53 0.33
N VAL A 317 10.90 23.58 1.38
CA VAL A 317 10.10 24.76 1.71
C VAL A 317 10.75 25.63 2.77
N LYS A 318 10.64 26.96 2.61
CA LYS A 318 11.05 27.96 3.61
C LYS A 318 9.89 28.89 3.94
N GLY A 319 9.81 29.32 5.19
CA GLY A 319 8.71 30.14 5.73
C GLY A 319 7.51 29.29 6.18
N GLY A 320 6.42 29.95 6.56
CA GLY A 320 5.25 29.30 7.16
C GLY A 320 5.49 28.88 8.63
N THR A 321 4.42 28.47 9.31
CA THR A 321 4.53 27.85 10.65
C THR A 321 5.02 26.42 10.54
N GLU A 322 5.52 25.85 11.65
CA GLU A 322 5.89 24.43 11.71
C GLU A 322 4.72 23.51 11.34
N GLU A 323 3.51 23.87 11.77
CA GLU A 323 2.26 23.19 11.40
C GLU A 323 2.01 23.21 9.89
N GLN A 324 2.20 24.36 9.22
CA GLN A 324 2.05 24.44 7.76
C GLN A 324 3.08 23.57 7.03
N GLN A 325 4.32 23.50 7.54
CA GLN A 325 5.33 22.62 6.95
C GLN A 325 5.03 21.14 7.21
N ARG A 326 4.48 20.78 8.38
CA ARG A 326 3.98 19.44 8.69
C ARG A 326 2.88 19.02 7.72
N ILE A 327 1.89 19.88 7.48
CA ILE A 327 0.83 19.65 6.48
C ILE A 327 1.46 19.43 5.10
N PHE A 328 2.39 20.29 4.69
CA PHE A 328 3.03 20.19 3.37
C PHE A 328 3.80 18.87 3.18
N TYR A 329 4.70 18.52 4.10
CA TYR A 329 5.50 17.30 3.96
C TYR A 329 4.67 16.04 4.16
N THR A 330 3.61 16.08 4.96
CA THR A 330 2.69 14.95 5.10
C THR A 330 1.84 14.76 3.83
N ALA A 331 1.39 15.83 3.19
CA ALA A 331 0.73 15.74 1.89
C ALA A 331 1.67 15.19 0.80
N LEU A 332 2.94 15.64 0.80
CA LEU A 332 3.97 15.09 -0.10
C LEU A 332 4.23 13.61 0.18
N TYR A 333 4.28 13.19 1.45
CA TYR A 333 4.36 11.79 1.85
C TYR A 333 3.21 10.98 1.26
N HIS A 334 1.95 11.40 1.43
CA HIS A 334 0.79 10.71 0.86
C HIS A 334 0.83 10.62 -0.68
N SER A 335 1.39 11.60 -1.38
CA SER A 335 1.54 11.55 -2.84
C SER A 335 2.53 10.49 -3.33
N TYR A 336 3.36 9.95 -2.44
CA TYR A 336 4.30 8.86 -2.74
C TYR A 336 3.88 7.53 -2.12
N VAL A 337 2.72 7.45 -1.47
CA VAL A 337 2.22 6.17 -0.96
C VAL A 337 1.82 5.27 -2.13
N ALA A 338 0.94 5.75 -3.01
CA ALA A 338 0.48 5.06 -4.23
C ALA A 338 0.77 5.88 -5.50
N PRO A 339 0.89 5.28 -6.70
CA PRO A 339 0.80 3.84 -7.04
C PRO A 339 1.92 2.98 -6.44
N TYR A 340 1.72 1.68 -6.27
CA TYR A 340 2.70 0.76 -5.66
C TYR A 340 3.41 -0.07 -6.72
N VAL A 341 4.69 -0.39 -6.52
CA VAL A 341 5.37 -1.42 -7.34
C VAL A 341 4.66 -2.77 -7.20
N PHE A 342 4.55 -3.52 -8.29
CA PHE A 342 3.69 -4.70 -8.42
C PHE A 342 4.38 -5.93 -9.05
N ASN A 343 5.60 -5.78 -9.57
CA ASN A 343 6.44 -6.90 -9.97
C ASN A 343 7.37 -7.36 -8.83
N ASP A 344 7.70 -8.65 -8.82
CA ASP A 344 8.73 -9.24 -7.97
C ASP A 344 10.14 -8.72 -8.36
N VAL A 345 11.14 -8.98 -7.51
CA VAL A 345 12.55 -8.59 -7.75
C VAL A 345 13.15 -9.18 -9.03
N ASP A 346 12.54 -10.24 -9.58
CA ASP A 346 12.92 -10.83 -10.85
C ASP A 346 12.16 -10.24 -12.06
N GLY A 347 11.29 -9.25 -11.84
CA GLY A 347 10.51 -8.56 -12.86
C GLY A 347 9.22 -9.28 -13.28
N ARG A 348 8.88 -10.43 -12.69
CA ARG A 348 7.60 -11.09 -12.95
C ARG A 348 6.45 -10.37 -12.25
N TYR A 349 5.29 -10.31 -12.90
CA TYR A 349 4.07 -9.71 -12.37
C TYR A 349 2.83 -10.50 -12.81
N ARG A 350 1.70 -10.25 -12.16
CA ARG A 350 0.38 -10.77 -12.55
C ARG A 350 -0.32 -9.76 -13.46
N GLY A 351 -0.58 -10.13 -14.70
CA GLY A 351 -1.29 -9.27 -15.66
C GLY A 351 -2.80 -9.23 -15.41
N MET A 352 -3.47 -8.30 -16.10
CA MET A 352 -4.93 -8.12 -16.07
C MET A 352 -5.72 -9.32 -16.65
N ASP A 353 -5.04 -10.17 -17.42
CA ASP A 353 -5.54 -11.46 -17.91
C ASP A 353 -5.42 -12.61 -16.88
N GLY A 354 -4.92 -12.32 -15.68
CA GLY A 354 -4.63 -13.28 -14.64
C GLY A 354 -3.41 -14.16 -14.91
N GLN A 355 -2.66 -13.94 -15.99
CA GLN A 355 -1.45 -14.69 -16.32
C GLN A 355 -0.20 -14.05 -15.69
N VAL A 356 0.87 -14.83 -15.62
CA VAL A 356 2.18 -14.32 -15.17
C VAL A 356 2.95 -13.82 -16.38
N HIS A 357 3.41 -12.58 -16.31
CA HIS A 357 4.18 -11.91 -17.35
C HIS A 357 5.54 -11.45 -16.79
N GLN A 358 6.38 -10.92 -17.66
CA GLN A 358 7.73 -10.43 -17.35
C GLN A 358 7.88 -9.00 -17.86
N ALA A 359 8.33 -8.09 -17.00
CA ALA A 359 8.68 -6.72 -17.37
C ALA A 359 10.18 -6.46 -17.20
N GLU A 360 10.69 -5.51 -17.97
CA GLU A 360 12.07 -4.98 -17.87
C GLU A 360 12.14 -3.64 -17.11
N HIS A 361 11.00 -3.17 -16.60
CA HIS A 361 10.84 -1.96 -15.79
C HIS A 361 9.95 -2.26 -14.58
N ASP A 362 9.87 -1.33 -13.63
CA ASP A 362 8.96 -1.47 -12.50
C ASP A 362 7.50 -1.36 -12.99
N VAL A 363 6.71 -2.39 -12.72
CA VAL A 363 5.27 -2.43 -12.98
C VAL A 363 4.56 -1.88 -11.77
N TYR A 364 3.53 -1.07 -11.95
CA TYR A 364 2.77 -0.47 -10.86
C TYR A 364 1.32 -0.97 -10.78
N THR A 365 0.68 -0.76 -9.63
CA THR A 365 -0.74 -1.02 -9.40
C THR A 365 -1.36 0.10 -8.55
N VAL A 366 -2.69 0.14 -8.48
CA VAL A 366 -3.51 1.17 -7.80
C VAL A 366 -3.50 2.47 -8.58
N PHE A 367 -4.21 2.44 -9.71
CA PHE A 367 -4.41 3.61 -10.57
C PHE A 367 -5.79 4.22 -10.35
N SER A 368 -5.94 5.07 -9.31
CA SER A 368 -7.18 5.82 -9.01
C SER A 368 -7.39 7.01 -9.96
N LEU A 369 -7.49 6.72 -11.26
CA LEU A 369 -7.22 7.72 -12.30
C LEU A 369 -8.20 8.86 -12.33
N TRP A 370 -9.46 8.64 -11.97
CA TRP A 370 -10.47 9.70 -11.86
C TRP A 370 -10.06 10.84 -10.91
N ASP A 371 -9.28 10.54 -9.88
CA ASP A 371 -8.71 11.54 -8.97
C ASP A 371 -7.32 11.98 -9.42
N THR A 372 -6.45 11.01 -9.72
CA THR A 372 -5.00 11.24 -9.80
C THR A 372 -4.58 11.97 -11.07
N PHE A 373 -5.37 11.91 -12.15
CA PHE A 373 -5.08 12.68 -13.39
C PHE A 373 -5.08 14.18 -13.12
N ARG A 374 -5.84 14.64 -12.13
CA ARG A 374 -6.10 16.06 -11.85
C ARG A 374 -4.89 16.78 -11.26
N ALA A 375 -4.09 16.10 -10.44
CA ALA A 375 -2.98 16.72 -9.71
C ALA A 375 -1.80 15.79 -9.40
N LEU A 376 -2.06 14.52 -9.06
CA LEU A 376 -0.98 13.59 -8.72
C LEU A 376 -0.08 13.31 -9.92
N HIS A 377 -0.65 12.84 -11.04
CA HIS A 377 0.15 12.58 -12.25
C HIS A 377 0.84 13.85 -12.79
N PRO A 378 0.17 15.02 -12.85
CA PRO A 378 0.86 16.28 -13.13
C PRO A 378 2.04 16.57 -12.19
N LEU A 379 1.91 16.33 -10.89
CA LEU A 379 3.02 16.47 -9.93
C LEU A 379 4.16 15.49 -10.24
N MET A 380 3.83 14.24 -10.59
CA MET A 380 4.82 13.23 -10.93
C MET A 380 5.57 13.54 -12.23
N THR A 381 4.94 14.21 -13.21
CA THR A 381 5.69 14.69 -14.39
C THR A 381 6.80 15.70 -14.03
N ILE A 382 6.68 16.39 -12.89
CA ILE A 382 7.66 17.37 -12.42
C ILE A 382 8.73 16.69 -11.54
N LEU A 383 8.29 15.83 -10.61
CA LEU A 383 9.17 15.25 -9.60
C LEU A 383 9.78 13.90 -9.99
N GLU A 384 9.08 13.13 -10.82
CA GLU A 384 9.37 11.74 -11.17
C GLU A 384 9.18 11.42 -12.67
N PRO A 385 9.92 12.06 -13.60
CA PRO A 385 9.78 11.77 -15.03
C PRO A 385 10.06 10.31 -15.41
N GLU A 386 11.02 9.66 -14.76
CA GLU A 386 11.36 8.24 -15.00
C GLU A 386 10.21 7.33 -14.57
N MET A 387 9.72 7.49 -13.33
CA MET A 387 8.55 6.75 -12.82
C MET A 387 7.29 7.03 -13.65
N THR A 388 7.14 8.24 -14.20
CA THR A 388 6.04 8.57 -15.10
C THR A 388 6.08 7.72 -16.37
N ASN A 389 7.25 7.45 -16.93
CA ASN A 389 7.37 6.51 -18.05
C ASN A 389 6.96 5.10 -17.62
N ASP A 390 7.36 4.65 -16.43
CA ASP A 390 7.00 3.31 -15.94
C ASP A 390 5.51 3.16 -15.64
N PHE A 391 4.84 4.21 -15.14
CA PHE A 391 3.38 4.26 -15.04
C PHE A 391 2.73 4.10 -16.42
N ILE A 392 3.20 4.81 -17.44
CA ILE A 392 2.63 4.72 -18.79
C ILE A 392 2.91 3.35 -19.40
N ARG A 393 4.13 2.83 -19.30
CA ARG A 393 4.46 1.47 -19.76
C ARG A 393 3.57 0.44 -19.07
N THR A 394 3.29 0.58 -17.77
CA THR A 394 2.35 -0.26 -17.03
C THR A 394 0.93 -0.17 -17.61
N MET A 395 0.42 1.04 -17.87
CA MET A 395 -0.89 1.20 -18.52
C MET A 395 -0.93 0.53 -19.91
N LEU A 396 0.17 0.58 -20.67
CA LEU A 396 0.29 -0.13 -21.96
C LEU A 396 0.38 -1.64 -21.79
N LEU A 397 0.97 -2.15 -20.72
CA LEU A 397 0.92 -3.58 -20.37
C LEU A 397 -0.52 -4.00 -20.07
N HIS A 398 -1.29 -3.20 -19.32
CA HIS A 398 -2.72 -3.46 -19.09
C HIS A 398 -3.51 -3.48 -20.40
N TYR A 399 -3.21 -2.58 -21.34
CA TYR A 399 -3.84 -2.62 -22.67
C TYR A 399 -3.47 -3.88 -23.45
N ARG A 400 -2.18 -4.27 -23.47
CA ARG A 400 -1.71 -5.44 -24.21
C ARG A 400 -2.22 -6.76 -23.64
N ASP A 401 -2.18 -6.91 -22.32
CA ASP A 401 -2.49 -8.16 -21.64
C ASP A 401 -4.00 -8.24 -21.34
N GLY A 402 -4.63 -7.13 -20.96
CA GLY A 402 -6.04 -7.04 -20.56
C GLY A 402 -7.00 -6.47 -21.62
N GLY A 403 -6.49 -5.97 -22.74
CA GLY A 403 -7.30 -5.45 -23.86
C GLY A 403 -7.83 -4.01 -23.70
N ARG A 404 -7.52 -3.32 -22.59
CA ARG A 404 -7.95 -1.93 -22.33
C ARG A 404 -6.98 -1.18 -21.44
N LEU A 405 -6.93 0.15 -21.59
CA LEU A 405 -6.29 1.01 -20.58
C LEU A 405 -7.08 0.96 -19.27
N PRO A 406 -6.41 1.15 -18.11
CA PRO A 406 -7.09 1.13 -16.83
C PRO A 406 -8.02 2.34 -16.67
N VAL A 407 -9.17 2.11 -16.05
CA VAL A 407 -10.05 3.19 -15.54
C VAL A 407 -9.81 3.34 -14.05
N TRP A 408 -9.91 2.25 -13.29
CA TRP A 408 -9.41 2.17 -11.91
C TRP A 408 -8.92 0.76 -11.63
N GLU A 409 -7.62 0.59 -11.77
CA GLU A 409 -6.96 -0.69 -11.61
C GLU A 409 -6.58 -0.93 -10.15
N LEU A 410 -6.83 -2.16 -9.69
CA LEU A 410 -6.51 -2.66 -8.36
C LEU A 410 -5.92 -4.06 -8.43
N TRP A 411 -4.65 -4.23 -8.06
CA TRP A 411 -4.00 -5.52 -7.86
C TRP A 411 -4.12 -6.47 -9.08
N GLY A 412 -3.95 -5.94 -10.28
CA GLY A 412 -4.12 -6.67 -11.55
C GLY A 412 -5.58 -6.94 -11.93
N ASN A 413 -6.53 -6.18 -11.38
CA ASN A 413 -7.96 -6.24 -11.71
C ASN A 413 -8.46 -4.87 -12.17
N GLU A 414 -9.38 -4.83 -13.14
CA GLU A 414 -10.14 -3.61 -13.44
C GLU A 414 -11.37 -3.58 -12.53
N THR A 415 -11.67 -2.41 -11.99
CA THR A 415 -12.82 -2.23 -11.11
C THR A 415 -13.94 -1.39 -11.73
N ASP A 416 -13.67 -0.78 -12.89
CA ASP A 416 -14.55 0.13 -13.63
C ASP A 416 -15.02 1.35 -12.80
N CYS A 417 -14.37 1.60 -11.67
CA CYS A 417 -14.53 2.82 -10.88
C CYS A 417 -13.73 3.94 -11.57
N MET A 418 -14.02 5.23 -11.51
CA MET A 418 -15.32 5.85 -11.41
C MET A 418 -15.94 5.96 -12.83
N ILE A 419 -15.75 7.11 -13.49
CA ILE A 419 -16.17 7.39 -14.87
C ILE A 419 -14.98 7.93 -15.67
N GLY A 420 -15.18 8.20 -16.96
CA GLY A 420 -14.11 8.70 -17.83
C GLY A 420 -13.17 7.59 -18.31
N TYR A 421 -12.15 7.98 -19.07
CA TYR A 421 -11.05 7.11 -19.50
C TYR A 421 -9.72 7.82 -19.31
N HIS A 422 -9.53 8.36 -18.09
CA HIS A 422 -8.50 9.33 -17.73
C HIS A 422 -7.05 8.86 -17.84
N SER A 423 -6.79 7.57 -18.09
CA SER A 423 -5.49 7.10 -18.57
C SER A 423 -4.97 7.94 -19.74
N VAL A 424 -5.87 8.36 -20.65
CA VAL A 424 -5.49 9.14 -21.83
C VAL A 424 -4.96 10.53 -21.48
N SER A 425 -5.47 11.13 -20.39
CA SER A 425 -4.98 12.42 -19.89
C SER A 425 -3.55 12.30 -19.36
N VAL A 426 -3.28 11.26 -18.56
CA VAL A 426 -1.95 11.00 -17.99
C VAL A 426 -0.91 10.77 -19.09
N ILE A 427 -1.26 9.97 -20.10
CA ILE A 427 -0.39 9.68 -21.24
C ILE A 427 -0.12 10.95 -22.06
N ALA A 428 -1.17 11.71 -22.39
CA ALA A 428 -1.03 12.94 -23.18
C ALA A 428 -0.20 14.01 -22.44
N ASP A 429 -0.41 14.19 -21.13
CA ASP A 429 0.33 15.16 -20.32
C ASP A 429 1.84 14.86 -20.32
N ALA A 430 2.23 13.60 -20.11
CA ALA A 430 3.62 13.17 -20.18
C ALA A 430 4.20 13.40 -21.59
N TYR A 431 3.48 12.97 -22.63
CA TYR A 431 3.94 13.08 -24.01
C TYR A 431 4.19 14.53 -24.41
N LEU A 432 3.25 15.43 -24.12
CA LEU A 432 3.36 16.85 -24.44
C LEU A 432 4.47 17.57 -23.65
N LYS A 433 4.81 17.06 -22.46
CA LYS A 433 5.95 17.54 -21.65
C LYS A 433 7.30 16.94 -22.06
N GLY A 434 7.33 16.06 -23.06
CA GLY A 434 8.57 15.44 -23.55
C GLY A 434 9.01 14.20 -22.78
N ILE A 435 8.15 13.66 -21.91
CA ILE A 435 8.34 12.38 -21.23
C ILE A 435 7.77 11.32 -22.18
N ARG A 436 8.63 10.68 -22.97
CA ARG A 436 8.23 9.86 -24.13
C ARG A 436 8.99 8.52 -24.22
N ASP A 437 9.53 8.02 -23.10
CA ASP A 437 10.29 6.77 -23.09
C ASP A 437 9.36 5.54 -23.01
N TYR A 438 8.47 5.43 -23.99
CA TYR A 438 7.49 4.36 -24.16
C TYR A 438 7.05 4.32 -25.62
N ASP A 439 6.33 3.26 -26.01
CA ASP A 439 5.79 3.14 -27.36
C ASP A 439 4.64 4.14 -27.57
N ALA A 440 4.95 5.29 -28.18
CA ALA A 440 3.99 6.38 -28.37
C ALA A 440 2.91 6.06 -29.41
N ASP A 441 3.22 5.24 -30.42
CA ASP A 441 2.23 4.81 -31.41
C ASP A 441 1.22 3.84 -30.75
N LEU A 442 1.70 2.86 -29.97
CA LEU A 442 0.84 1.99 -29.17
C LEU A 442 0.03 2.79 -28.13
N ALA A 443 0.63 3.81 -27.53
CA ALA A 443 -0.08 4.67 -26.58
C ALA A 443 -1.25 5.40 -27.24
N LEU A 444 -1.04 6.02 -28.40
CA LEU A 444 -2.13 6.68 -29.12
C LEU A 444 -3.20 5.68 -29.60
N GLU A 445 -2.79 4.50 -30.06
CA GLU A 445 -3.72 3.41 -30.41
C GLU A 445 -4.60 3.02 -29.21
N ALA A 446 -3.99 2.77 -28.05
CA ALA A 446 -4.70 2.40 -26.83
C ALA A 446 -5.65 3.51 -26.36
N MET A 447 -5.22 4.78 -26.45
CA MET A 447 -6.05 5.94 -26.13
C MET A 447 -7.30 6.02 -27.01
N VAL A 448 -7.14 5.85 -28.32
CA VAL A 448 -8.27 5.81 -29.27
C VAL A 448 -9.16 4.61 -29.00
N ALA A 449 -8.60 3.44 -28.69
CA ALA A 449 -9.38 2.24 -28.36
C ALA A 449 -10.28 2.47 -27.13
N SER A 450 -9.80 3.18 -26.11
CA SER A 450 -10.63 3.56 -24.95
C SER A 450 -11.81 4.46 -25.34
N ALA A 451 -11.59 5.49 -26.16
CA ALA A 451 -12.66 6.40 -26.62
C ALA A 451 -13.65 5.72 -27.59
N MET A 452 -13.19 4.69 -28.30
CA MET A 452 -13.97 3.91 -29.27
C MET A 452 -14.58 2.63 -28.67
N GLY A 453 -14.51 2.46 -27.35
CA GLY A 453 -15.05 1.29 -26.66
C GLY A 453 -16.53 1.03 -26.95
N GLU A 454 -16.90 -0.25 -26.89
CA GLU A 454 -18.28 -0.73 -27.02
C GLU A 454 -19.04 -0.52 -25.70
N ASP A 455 -19.48 0.72 -25.49
CA ASP A 455 -20.28 1.12 -24.32
C ASP A 455 -21.48 1.98 -24.77
N PRO A 456 -22.70 1.78 -24.22
CA PRO A 456 -23.87 2.56 -24.60
C PRO A 456 -23.75 4.07 -24.34
N CYS A 457 -23.05 4.50 -23.27
CA CYS A 457 -22.80 5.93 -23.01
C CYS A 457 -21.88 6.51 -24.10
N LEU A 458 -20.80 5.80 -24.42
CA LEU A 458 -19.87 6.23 -25.46
C LEU A 458 -20.54 6.29 -26.84
N GLU A 459 -21.39 5.32 -27.17
CA GLU A 459 -22.14 5.34 -28.42
C GLU A 459 -23.12 6.52 -28.49
N ALA A 460 -23.84 6.78 -27.39
CA ALA A 460 -24.69 7.96 -27.27
C ALA A 460 -23.91 9.27 -27.47
N TYR A 461 -22.76 9.38 -26.81
CA TYR A 461 -21.87 10.53 -26.89
C TYR A 461 -21.33 10.74 -28.31
N ARG A 462 -20.78 9.70 -28.96
CA ARG A 462 -20.22 9.81 -30.33
C ARG A 462 -21.29 10.14 -31.37
N THR A 463 -22.52 9.65 -31.20
CA THR A 463 -23.61 9.87 -32.17
C THR A 463 -24.30 11.22 -32.02
N ARG A 464 -24.42 11.76 -30.79
CA ARG A 464 -25.16 13.01 -30.51
C ARG A 464 -24.30 14.18 -30.04
N GLY A 465 -23.05 13.93 -29.64
CA GLY A 465 -22.18 14.89 -28.96
C GLY A 465 -22.49 15.08 -27.47
N TYR A 466 -23.41 14.30 -26.90
CA TYR A 466 -23.75 14.29 -25.47
C TYR A 466 -24.47 13.00 -25.08
N ILE A 467 -24.53 12.73 -23.78
CA ILE A 467 -25.25 11.61 -23.18
C ILE A 467 -26.51 12.15 -22.51
N SER A 468 -27.67 11.54 -22.79
CA SER A 468 -28.90 11.87 -22.04
C SER A 468 -29.01 10.99 -20.80
N SER A 469 -29.81 11.41 -19.81
CA SER A 469 -30.07 10.61 -18.61
C SER A 469 -30.81 9.29 -18.90
N GLU A 470 -31.40 9.13 -20.09
CA GLU A 470 -32.06 7.89 -20.51
C GLU A 470 -31.07 6.88 -21.10
N ASP A 471 -29.89 7.32 -21.55
CA ASP A 471 -28.87 6.44 -22.12
C ASP A 471 -28.05 5.77 -21.04
N CYS A 472 -27.61 6.56 -20.04
CA CYS A 472 -26.93 6.05 -18.86
C CYS A 472 -26.92 7.04 -17.69
N ALA A 473 -26.63 6.50 -16.49
CA ALA A 473 -26.46 7.30 -15.28
C ALA A 473 -25.24 8.23 -15.39
N GLU A 474 -25.28 9.32 -14.61
CA GLU A 474 -24.18 10.31 -14.50
C GLU A 474 -23.85 11.00 -15.84
N SER A 475 -24.83 11.06 -16.74
CA SER A 475 -24.69 11.46 -18.14
C SER A 475 -24.02 12.82 -18.35
N VAL A 476 -24.35 13.82 -17.54
CA VAL A 476 -23.75 15.16 -17.63
C VAL A 476 -22.25 15.11 -17.28
N SER A 477 -21.89 14.46 -16.18
CA SER A 477 -20.49 14.32 -15.75
C SER A 477 -19.68 13.55 -16.79
N LYS A 478 -20.19 12.40 -17.25
CA LYS A 478 -19.57 11.59 -18.30
C LYS A 478 -19.36 12.39 -19.59
N THR A 479 -20.35 13.16 -20.04
CA THR A 479 -20.22 13.99 -21.25
C THR A 479 -19.08 15.00 -21.12
N LEU A 480 -18.97 15.67 -19.98
CA LEU A 480 -17.93 16.68 -19.75
C LEU A 480 -16.53 16.05 -19.66
N GLU A 481 -16.43 14.91 -18.98
CA GLU A 481 -15.16 14.21 -18.79
C GLU A 481 -14.69 13.51 -20.07
N TYR A 482 -15.59 12.91 -20.85
CA TYR A 482 -15.26 12.36 -22.17
C TYR A 482 -14.77 13.44 -23.14
N ALA A 483 -15.42 14.62 -23.16
CA ALA A 483 -14.97 15.73 -24.00
C ALA A 483 -13.57 16.25 -23.60
N TYR A 484 -13.23 16.22 -22.31
CA TYR A 484 -11.89 16.53 -21.85
C TYR A 484 -10.87 15.46 -22.26
N ASP A 485 -11.20 14.19 -22.07
CA ASP A 485 -10.34 13.07 -22.43
C ASP A 485 -10.09 13.05 -23.96
N ASP A 486 -11.11 13.30 -24.79
CA ASP A 486 -10.97 13.44 -26.25
C ASP A 486 -10.05 14.59 -26.64
N TRP A 487 -10.12 15.72 -25.92
CA TRP A 487 -9.20 16.84 -26.16
C TRP A 487 -7.75 16.44 -25.90
N CYS A 488 -7.48 15.63 -24.86
CA CYS A 488 -6.15 15.08 -24.57
C CYS A 488 -5.65 14.19 -25.71
N ILE A 489 -6.50 13.31 -26.24
CA ILE A 489 -6.18 12.46 -27.41
C ILE A 489 -5.84 13.34 -28.61
N ALA A 490 -6.68 14.33 -28.91
CA ALA A 490 -6.46 15.24 -30.04
C ALA A 490 -5.16 16.06 -29.91
N GLN A 491 -4.78 16.49 -28.71
CA GLN A 491 -3.50 17.20 -28.51
C GLN A 491 -2.30 16.29 -28.80
N MET A 492 -2.31 15.06 -28.28
CA MET A 492 -1.23 14.11 -28.53
C MET A 492 -1.16 13.71 -30.02
N ALA A 493 -2.31 13.41 -30.64
CA ALA A 493 -2.41 13.09 -32.06
C ALA A 493 -1.83 14.20 -32.94
N ARG A 494 -2.16 15.47 -32.66
CA ARG A 494 -1.61 16.63 -33.37
C ARG A 494 -0.09 16.74 -33.22
N GLU A 495 0.43 16.59 -32.00
CA GLU A 495 1.88 16.61 -31.75
C GLU A 495 2.61 15.45 -32.46
N MET A 496 1.91 14.33 -32.69
CA MET A 496 2.40 13.19 -33.48
C MET A 496 2.18 13.35 -35.00
N GLY A 497 1.59 14.46 -35.46
CA GLY A 497 1.25 14.70 -36.87
C GLY A 497 0.16 13.77 -37.41
N ARG A 498 -0.80 13.38 -36.57
CA ARG A 498 -1.95 12.52 -36.89
C ARG A 498 -3.26 13.33 -36.94
N ASP A 499 -3.28 14.43 -37.69
CA ASP A 499 -4.37 15.42 -37.69
C ASP A 499 -5.77 14.90 -38.11
N SER A 500 -5.87 13.67 -38.62
CA SER A 500 -7.15 13.03 -38.96
C SER A 500 -7.86 12.37 -37.77
N LEU A 501 -7.11 12.16 -36.67
CA LEU A 501 -7.63 11.77 -35.36
C LEU A 501 -7.85 13.06 -34.54
#